data_AF-A0A534Z799-F1
#
_entry.id   AF-A0A534Z799-F1
#
_cell.length_a   1.000
_cell.length_b   1.000
_cell.length_c   1.000
_cell.angle_alpha   90.00
_cell.angle_beta   90.00
_cell.angle_gamma   90.00
#
_symmetry.space_group_name_H-M   'P 1'
#
loop_
_entity.id
_entity.type
_entity.pdbx_description
1 polymer ?
#
loop_
_entity_poly.entity_id
_entity_poly.type
_entity_poly.pdbx_seq_one_letter_code
_entity_poly.pdbx_strand_id
1 'polypeptide(L)'
;MSSLLIFCRDCGKQGPSGQTRDGLCLDCQVRRSVAELREEHARLWRKRERYRSQLANVEQIGRQIARVEDRMAHRIKELVSNEREAVDYLRRELEAARGQRYTIKGV
;
A
#
# COMPACT_ATOMS: atom_id res chain seq x y z
N MET A 1 -5.67 31.50 7.65
CA MET A 1 -4.33 31.30 7.07
C MET A 1 -4.49 30.57 5.75
N SER A 2 -4.19 31.23 4.62
CA SER A 2 -4.34 30.62 3.29
C SER A 2 -3.19 29.66 3.01
N SER A 3 -3.46 28.36 2.98
CA SER A 3 -2.47 27.37 2.54
C SER A 3 -2.29 27.47 1.03
N LEU A 4 -1.04 27.67 0.56
CA LEU A 4 -0.73 27.58 -0.87
C LEU A 4 -1.11 26.19 -1.38
N LEU A 5 -1.82 26.12 -2.51
CA LEU A 5 -2.15 24.86 -3.17
C LEU A 5 -0.99 24.49 -4.10
N ILE A 6 -0.52 23.24 -3.99
CA ILE A 6 0.54 22.69 -4.82
C ILE A 6 0.00 21.49 -5.58
N PHE A 7 0.35 21.39 -6.85
CA PHE A 7 0.05 20.22 -7.67
C PHE A 7 1.00 19.07 -7.33
N CYS A 8 0.43 17.89 -7.09
CA CYS A 8 1.20 16.67 -6.99
C CYS A 8 1.86 16.36 -8.33
N ARG A 9 3.18 16.15 -8.33
CA ARG A 9 3.96 15.81 -9.53
C ARG A 9 3.61 14.44 -10.13
N ASP A 10 2.97 13.57 -9.33
CA ASP A 10 2.68 12.19 -9.70
C ASP A 10 1.25 12.02 -10.22
N CYS A 11 0.24 12.53 -9.48
CA CYS A 11 -1.17 12.37 -9.86
C CYS A 11 -1.86 13.66 -10.34
N GLY A 12 -1.18 14.80 -10.35
CA GLY A 12 -1.73 16.09 -10.78
C GLY A 12 -2.81 16.68 -9.86
N LYS A 13 -3.18 16.02 -8.75
CA LYS A 13 -4.14 16.56 -7.79
C LYS A 13 -3.55 17.77 -7.07
N GLN A 14 -4.37 18.80 -6.83
CA GLN A 14 -4.01 19.92 -5.97
C GLN A 14 -4.21 19.53 -4.50
N GLY A 15 -3.27 19.90 -3.64
CA GLY A 15 -3.38 19.73 -2.20
C GLY A 15 -2.72 20.88 -1.43
N PRO A 16 -2.99 21.02 -0.12
CA PRO A 16 -2.34 22.03 0.71
C PRO A 16 -0.84 21.78 0.76
N SER A 17 -0.05 22.84 0.58
CA SER A 17 1.42 22.83 0.64
C SER A 17 1.98 22.16 1.90
N GLY A 18 1.32 22.32 3.04
CA GLY A 18 1.72 21.69 4.31
C GLY A 18 1.56 20.16 4.35
N GLN A 19 0.79 19.59 3.42
CA GLN A 19 0.61 18.13 3.27
C GLN A 19 1.38 17.56 2.07
N THR A 20 2.00 18.42 1.26
CA THR A 20 2.86 17.99 0.16
C THR A 20 4.32 17.92 0.60
N ARG A 21 4.95 16.75 0.45
CA ARG A 21 6.38 16.54 0.68
C ARG A 21 7.04 16.08 -0.62
N ASP A 22 8.19 16.65 -0.96
CA ASP A 22 8.92 16.36 -2.20
C ASP A 22 8.09 16.53 -3.48
N GLY A 23 7.08 17.40 -3.44
CA GLY A 23 6.14 17.64 -4.55
C GLY A 23 5.07 16.55 -4.73
N LEU A 24 4.87 15.68 -3.74
CA LEU A 24 3.87 14.60 -3.75
C LEU A 24 2.76 14.88 -2.75
N CYS A 25 1.51 14.64 -3.14
CA CYS A 25 0.40 14.59 -2.18
C CYS A 25 0.51 13.36 -1.28
N LEU A 26 -0.20 13.38 -0.15
CA LEU A 26 -0.20 12.29 0.83
C LEU A 26 -0.56 10.93 0.20
N ASP A 27 -1.57 10.90 -0.69
CA ASP A 27 -1.92 9.69 -1.46
C ASP A 27 -0.70 9.08 -2.17
N CYS A 28 0.07 9.90 -2.89
CA CYS A 28 1.22 9.45 -3.67
C CYS A 28 2.42 9.12 -2.79
N GLN A 29 2.60 9.83 -1.68
CA GLN A 29 3.62 9.49 -0.68
C GLN A 29 3.36 8.12 -0.08
N VAL A 30 2.12 7.87 0.37
CA VAL A 30 1.70 6.57 0.91
C VAL A 30 1.91 5.48 -0.13
N ARG A 31 1.35 5.63 -1.34
CA ARG A 31 1.49 4.62 -2.42
C ARG A 31 2.94 4.27 -2.72
N ARG A 32 3.83 5.26 -2.81
CA ARG A 32 5.25 5.02 -3.04
C ARG A 32 5.91 4.31 -1.87
N SER A 33 5.60 4.72 -0.63
CA SER A 33 6.20 4.15 0.58
C SER A 33 5.86 2.67 0.80
N VAL A 34 4.69 2.21 0.32
CA VAL A 34 4.24 0.81 0.46
C VAL A 34 4.35 0.00 -0.84
N ALA A 35 4.92 0.55 -1.92
CA ALA A 35 4.94 -0.10 -3.22
C ALA A 35 5.58 -1.50 -3.18
N GLU A 36 6.77 -1.61 -2.58
CA GLU A 36 7.49 -2.90 -2.47
C GLU A 36 6.73 -3.90 -1.60
N LEU A 37 6.11 -3.42 -0.51
CA LEU A 37 5.30 -4.25 0.40
C LEU A 37 4.03 -4.76 -0.30
N ARG A 38 3.41 -3.95 -1.16
CA ARG A 38 2.26 -4.39 -1.98
C ARG A 38 2.65 -5.48 -2.96
N GLU A 39 3.79 -5.34 -3.62
CA GLU A 39 4.28 -6.40 -4.51
C GLU A 39 4.61 -7.68 -3.73
N GLU A 40 5.22 -7.55 -2.56
CA GLU A 40 5.49 -8.68 -1.66
C GLU A 40 4.18 -9.38 -1.25
N HIS A 41 3.17 -8.61 -0.84
CA HIS A 41 1.84 -9.11 -0.49
C HIS A 41 1.22 -9.88 -1.66
N ALA A 42 1.21 -9.30 -2.87
CA ALA A 42 0.69 -9.95 -4.06
C ALA A 42 1.45 -11.24 -4.40
N ARG A 43 2.79 -11.25 -4.26
CA ARG A 43 3.63 -12.46 -4.45
C ARG A 43 3.29 -13.56 -3.45
N LEU A 44 3.18 -13.23 -2.16
CA LEU A 44 2.85 -14.19 -1.11
C LEU A 44 1.45 -14.77 -1.29
N TRP A 45 0.49 -13.96 -1.72
CA TRP A 45 -0.86 -14.45 -2.02
C TRP A 45 -0.89 -15.41 -3.22
N ARG A 46 -0.19 -15.09 -4.32
CA ARG A 46 -0.03 -16.03 -5.44
C ARG A 46 0.67 -17.32 -5.01
N LYS A 47 1.67 -17.22 -4.12
CA LYS A 47 2.34 -18.40 -3.53
C LYS A 47 1.35 -19.22 -2.70
N ARG A 48 0.56 -18.58 -1.83
CA ARG A 48 -0.46 -19.23 -1.00
C ARG A 48 -1.48 -19.99 -1.87
N GLU A 49 -1.92 -19.39 -2.96
CA GLU A 49 -2.88 -20.03 -3.88
C GLU A 49 -2.29 -21.27 -4.55
N ARG A 50 -1.04 -21.19 -5.05
CA ARG A 50 -0.34 -22.36 -5.61
C ARG A 50 -0.15 -23.50 -4.60
N TYR A 51 0.07 -23.17 -3.33
CA TYR A 51 0.32 -24.15 -2.28
C TYR A 51 -0.96 -24.72 -1.67
N ARG A 52 -2.09 -23.99 -1.79
CA ARG A 52 -3.40 -24.47 -1.39
C ARG A 52 -3.80 -25.75 -2.14
N SER A 53 -3.50 -25.85 -3.43
CA SER A 53 -3.75 -27.07 -4.22
C SER A 53 -2.81 -28.24 -3.89
N GLN A 54 -1.71 -27.98 -3.17
CA GLN A 54 -0.68 -28.96 -2.80
C GLN A 54 -0.73 -29.36 -1.31
N LEU A 55 -1.71 -28.87 -0.54
CA LEU A 55 -1.89 -29.12 0.90
C LEU A 55 -0.64 -28.85 1.78
N ALA A 56 0.28 -27.99 1.31
CA ALA A 56 1.54 -27.71 2.00
C ALA A 56 1.64 -26.25 2.46
N ASN A 57 2.13 -26.01 3.68
CA ASN A 57 2.65 -24.72 4.17
C ASN A 57 1.75 -23.47 4.06
N VAL A 58 0.43 -23.63 3.87
CA VAL A 58 -0.52 -22.51 3.72
C VAL A 58 -0.55 -21.60 4.94
N GLU A 59 -0.48 -22.16 6.15
CA GLU A 59 -0.47 -21.39 7.39
C GLU A 59 0.79 -20.53 7.54
N GLN A 60 1.95 -21.08 7.21
CA GLN A 60 3.22 -20.34 7.29
C GLN A 60 3.21 -19.14 6.33
N ILE A 61 2.67 -19.32 5.12
CA ILE A 61 2.50 -18.24 4.14
C ILE A 61 1.46 -17.23 4.65
N GLY A 62 0.39 -17.68 5.31
CA GLY A 62 -0.57 -16.80 5.99
C GLY A 62 0.08 -15.90 7.04
N ARG A 63 0.98 -16.44 7.87
CA ARG A 63 1.76 -15.65 8.83
C ARG A 63 2.72 -14.67 8.16
N GLN A 64 3.29 -15.02 7.00
CA GLN A 64 4.12 -14.09 6.22
C GLN A 64 3.30 -12.92 5.66
N ILE A 65 2.09 -13.21 5.15
CA ILE A 65 1.16 -12.19 4.66
C ILE A 65 0.82 -11.21 5.78
N ALA A 66 0.42 -11.69 6.95
CA ALA A 66 0.09 -10.84 8.10
C ALA A 66 1.25 -9.89 8.47
N ARG A 67 2.50 -10.39 8.50
CA ARG A 67 3.68 -9.55 8.75
C ARG A 67 3.92 -8.47 7.68
N VAL A 68 3.55 -8.71 6.42
CA VAL A 68 3.61 -7.67 5.38
C VAL A 68 2.54 -6.62 5.62
N GLU A 69 1.32 -7.04 5.98
CA GLU A 69 0.20 -6.13 6.30
C GLU A 69 0.54 -5.24 7.51
N ASP A 70 1.17 -5.80 8.56
CA ASP A 70 1.66 -5.05 9.72
C ASP A 70 2.74 -4.03 9.34
N ARG A 71 3.69 -4.40 8.48
CA ARG A 71 4.71 -3.48 7.97
C ARG A 71 4.11 -2.35 7.13
N MET A 72 3.08 -2.64 6.33
CA MET A 72 2.34 -1.61 5.59
C MET A 72 1.64 -0.65 6.56
N ALA A 73 0.97 -1.19 7.59
CA ALA A 73 0.31 -0.38 8.60
C ALA A 73 1.29 0.54 9.33
N HIS A 74 2.45 0.02 9.74
CA HIS A 74 3.50 0.81 10.39
C HIS A 74 4.01 1.93 9.49
N ARG A 75 4.34 1.63 8.23
CA ARG A 75 4.81 2.63 7.26
C ARG A 75 3.79 3.74 7.02
N ILE A 76 2.51 3.41 6.96
CA ILE A 76 1.45 4.39 6.78
C ILE A 76 1.31 5.27 8.02
N LYS A 77 1.40 4.71 9.22
CA LYS A 77 1.37 5.47 10.49
C LYS A 77 2.54 6.44 10.64
N GLU A 78 3.70 6.16 10.01
CA GLU A 78 4.82 7.10 9.95
C GLU A 78 4.53 8.34 9.09
N LEU A 79 3.62 8.23 8.12
CA LEU A 79 3.28 9.29 7.17
C LEU A 79 1.97 10.02 7.51
N VAL A 80 1.04 9.34 8.16
CA VAL A 80 -0.32 9.82 8.43
C VAL A 80 -0.54 9.87 9.94
N SER A 81 -0.50 11.08 10.50
CA SER A 81 -0.63 11.29 11.94
C SER A 81 -2.03 10.97 12.49
N ASN A 82 -3.07 11.02 11.64
CA ASN A 82 -4.43 10.68 12.02
C ASN A 82 -4.67 9.17 11.88
N GLU A 83 -4.97 8.49 12.98
CA GLU A 83 -5.13 7.03 12.98
C GLU A 83 -6.31 6.55 12.13
N ARG A 84 -7.43 7.27 12.09
CA ARG A 84 -8.58 6.88 11.25
C ARG A 84 -8.22 6.97 9.77
N GLU A 85 -7.54 8.04 9.39
CA GLU A 85 -7.07 8.24 8.02
C GLU A 85 -6.02 7.19 7.63
N ALA A 86 -5.11 6.85 8.55
CA ALA A 86 -4.12 5.78 8.34
C ALA A 86 -4.78 4.41 8.08
N VAL A 87 -5.86 4.08 8.80
CA VAL A 87 -6.64 2.86 8.55
C VAL A 87 -7.28 2.88 7.16
N ASP A 88 -7.82 4.01 6.72
CA ASP A 88 -8.41 4.14 5.38
C ASP A 88 -7.36 4.01 4.27
N TYR A 89 -6.16 4.56 4.46
CA TYR A 89 -5.03 4.32 3.56
C TYR A 89 -4.62 2.84 3.54
N LEU A 90 -4.48 2.21 4.70
CA LEU A 90 -4.13 0.79 4.78
C LEU A 90 -5.15 -0.07 4.03
N ARG A 91 -6.45 0.15 4.27
CA ARG A 91 -7.52 -0.58 3.57
C ARG A 91 -7.42 -0.41 2.05
N ARG A 92 -7.22 0.82 1.56
CA ARG A 92 -7.07 1.09 0.13
C ARG A 92 -5.87 0.40 -0.48
N GLU A 93 -4.72 0.42 0.20
CA GLU A 93 -3.49 -0.20 -0.31
C GLU A 93 -3.56 -1.73 -0.28
N LEU A 94 -4.23 -2.33 0.71
CA LEU A 94 -4.49 -3.77 0.74
C LEU A 94 -5.46 -4.22 -0.36
N GLU A 95 -6.51 -3.44 -0.64
CA GLU A 95 -7.40 -3.71 -1.78
C GLU A 95 -6.66 -3.57 -3.12
N ALA A 96 -5.78 -2.57 -3.26
CA ALA A 96 -4.96 -2.42 -4.44
C ALA A 96 -3.96 -3.59 -4.62
N ALA A 97 -3.35 -4.07 -3.54
CA ALA A 97 -2.51 -5.27 -3.55
C ALA A 97 -3.30 -6.55 -3.87
N ARG A 98 -4.56 -6.64 -3.42
CA ARG A 98 -5.49 -7.72 -3.81
C ARG A 98 -5.75 -7.72 -5.31
N GLY A 99 -6.05 -6.56 -5.90
CA GLY A 99 -6.25 -6.43 -7.34
C GLY A 99 -5.01 -6.85 -8.15
N GLN A 100 -3.82 -6.51 -7.67
CA GLN A 100 -2.53 -6.91 -8.28
C GLN A 100 -2.30 -8.43 -8.34
N ARG A 101 -3.02 -9.23 -7.53
CA ARG A 101 -2.92 -10.70 -7.59
C ARG A 101 -3.32 -11.27 -8.95
N TYR A 102 -4.26 -10.60 -9.61
CA TYR A 102 -4.83 -11.02 -10.89
C TYR A 102 -4.19 -10.30 -12.08
N THR A 103 -3.39 -9.27 -11.83
CA THR A 103 -2.62 -8.60 -12.89
C THR A 103 -1.46 -9.49 -13.29
N ILE A 104 -1.66 -10.30 -14.31
CA ILE A 104 -0.58 -10.99 -15.00
C ILE A 104 0.23 -9.90 -15.71
N LYS A 105 1.46 -9.60 -15.24
CA LYS A 105 2.43 -8.88 -16.08
C LYS A 105 2.75 -9.82 -17.24
N GLY A 106 1.99 -9.69 -18.31
CA GLY A 106 2.09 -10.50 -19.52
C GLY A 106 1.49 -9.71 -20.66
N VAL A 107 2.19 -8.63 -21.06
CA VAL A 107 2.73 -8.35 -22.41
C VAL A 107 3.85 -7.34 -22.21
#